data_AF-A0A2N0HJG2-F1
#
_entry.id   AF-A0A2N0HJG2-F1
#
_cell.length_a   1.000
_cell.length_b   1.000
_cell.length_c   1.000
_cell.angle_alpha   90.00
_cell.angle_beta   90.00
_cell.angle_gamma   90.00
#
_symmetry.space_group_name_H-M   'P 1'
#
loop_
_entity.id
_entity.type
_entity.pdbx_description
1 polymer ?
#
loop_
_entity_poly.entity_id
_entity_poly.type
_entity_poly.pdbx_seq_one_letter_code
_entity_poly.pdbx_strand_id
1 'polypeptide(L)'
;MYRELHHLWWDSAALGFEASQVIGLRMARLAQGDDKAFREAERMVTEKISAAFEIHMMAVTGQLGLTPDEQAARTVKKLRRKVERNRKRLSSGG
;
A
#
# COMPACT_ATOMS: atom_id res chain seq x y z
N MET A 1 2.25 -1.65 -25.60
CA MET A 1 1.62 -2.88 -25.05
C MET A 1 2.62 -3.76 -24.28
N TYR A 2 3.66 -4.36 -24.89
CA TYR A 2 4.62 -5.21 -24.15
C TYR A 2 5.46 -4.50 -23.07
N ARG A 3 5.79 -3.21 -23.27
CA ARG A 3 6.62 -2.42 -22.35
C ARG A 3 5.89 -2.07 -21.04
N GLU A 4 4.60 -1.70 -21.13
CA GLU A 4 3.71 -1.40 -19.99
C GLU A 4 3.52 -2.61 -19.07
N LEU A 5 3.27 -3.79 -19.66
CA LEU A 5 3.05 -5.03 -18.90
C LEU A 5 4.28 -5.45 -18.09
N HIS A 6 5.48 -5.26 -18.66
CA HIS A 6 6.73 -5.56 -17.98
C HIS A 6 6.94 -4.63 -16.77
N HIS A 7 6.65 -3.33 -16.92
CA HIS A 7 6.71 -2.38 -15.80
C HIS A 7 5.70 -2.72 -14.69
N LEU A 8 4.48 -3.10 -15.05
CA LEU A 8 3.45 -3.50 -14.10
C LEU A 8 3.85 -4.75 -13.29
N TRP A 9 4.45 -5.75 -13.94
CA TRP A 9 4.94 -6.95 -13.28
C TRP A 9 6.03 -6.64 -12.25
N TRP A 10 7.05 -5.86 -12.64
CA TRP A 10 8.11 -5.45 -11.72
C TRP A 10 7.58 -4.59 -10.58
N ASP A 11 6.66 -3.68 -10.87
CA ASP A 11 6.03 -2.85 -9.85
C ASP A 11 5.20 -3.68 -8.87
N SER A 12 4.49 -4.70 -9.35
CA SER A 12 3.69 -5.59 -8.51
C SER A 12 4.57 -6.50 -7.65
N ALA A 13 5.67 -7.02 -8.21
CA ALA A 13 6.64 -7.82 -7.47
C ALA A 13 7.31 -6.99 -6.36
N ALA A 14 7.73 -5.78 -6.69
CA ALA A 14 8.31 -4.85 -5.72
C ALA A 14 7.29 -4.44 -4.64
N LEU A 15 6.04 -4.17 -5.03
CA LEU A 15 4.94 -3.94 -4.09
C LEU A 15 4.77 -5.12 -3.12
N GLY A 16 4.77 -6.36 -3.63
CA GLY A 16 4.66 -7.56 -2.80
C GLY A 16 5.78 -7.65 -1.76
N PHE A 17 7.03 -7.43 -2.19
CA PHE A 17 8.19 -7.44 -1.30
C PHE A 17 8.12 -6.32 -0.24
N GLU A 18 7.81 -5.10 -0.64
CA GLU A 18 7.63 -3.96 0.28
C GLU A 18 6.49 -4.21 1.28
N ALA A 19 5.39 -4.83 0.83
CA ALA A 19 4.25 -5.17 1.67
C ALA A 19 4.62 -6.24 2.71
N SER A 20 5.37 -7.27 2.32
CA SER A 20 5.88 -8.28 3.25
C SER A 20 6.74 -7.67 4.36
N GLN A 21 7.58 -6.67 4.05
CA GLN A 21 8.35 -5.96 5.07
C GLN A 21 7.45 -5.19 6.06
N VAL A 22 6.44 -4.47 5.55
CA VAL A 22 5.46 -3.77 6.39
C VAL A 22 4.71 -4.74 7.29
N ILE A 23 4.32 -5.90 6.78
CA ILE A 23 3.67 -6.96 7.56
C ILE A 23 4.60 -7.44 8.68
N GLY A 24 5.86 -7.75 8.37
CA GLY A 24 6.85 -8.17 9.37
C GLY A 24 7.04 -7.13 10.47
N LEU A 25 7.20 -5.85 10.11
CA LEU A 25 7.33 -4.75 11.07
C LEU A 25 6.08 -4.59 11.96
N ARG A 26 4.89 -4.76 11.38
CA ARG A 26 3.63 -4.73 12.14
C ARG A 26 3.51 -5.89 13.10
N MET A 27 3.88 -7.09 12.67
CA MET A 27 3.91 -8.25 13.56
C MET A 27 4.87 -8.01 14.74
N ALA A 28 6.05 -7.46 14.48
CA ALA A 28 7.00 -7.10 15.54
C ALA A 28 6.46 -6.02 16.49
N ARG A 29 5.73 -5.01 15.98
CA ARG A 29 5.08 -3.98 16.81
C ARG A 29 3.94 -4.57 17.65
N LEU A 30 3.07 -5.37 17.03
CA LEU A 30 1.92 -5.96 17.69
C LEU A 30 2.33 -6.97 18.76
N ALA A 31 3.42 -7.70 18.56
CA ALA A 31 3.98 -8.63 19.54
C ALA A 31 4.41 -7.97 20.86
N GLN A 32 4.60 -6.64 20.89
CA GLN A 32 4.91 -5.91 22.13
C GLN A 32 3.73 -5.85 23.09
N GLY A 33 2.48 -5.94 22.58
CA GLY A 33 1.27 -5.94 23.41
C GLY A 33 1.04 -4.67 24.23
N ASP A 34 1.73 -3.58 23.92
CA ASP A 34 1.65 -2.30 24.64
C ASP A 34 0.61 -1.34 24.02
N ASP A 35 0.39 -0.18 24.66
CA ASP A 35 -0.53 0.85 24.15
C ASP A 35 -0.18 1.34 22.74
N LYS A 36 1.09 1.22 22.34
CA LYS A 36 1.53 1.62 21.00
C LYS A 36 1.19 0.54 19.97
N ALA A 37 1.23 -0.74 20.33
CA ALA A 37 0.72 -1.84 19.53
C ALA A 37 -0.78 -1.68 19.24
N PHE A 38 -1.58 -1.34 20.26
CA PHE A 38 -3.02 -1.09 20.06
C PHE A 38 -3.28 0.08 19.10
N ARG A 39 -2.58 1.21 19.30
CA ARG A 39 -2.66 2.36 18.39
C ARG A 39 -2.22 2.04 16.96
N GLU A 40 -1.23 1.17 16.78
CA GLU A 40 -0.85 0.70 15.45
C GLU A 40 -1.96 -0.15 14.82
N ALA A 41 -2.62 -1.02 15.57
CA ALA A 41 -3.74 -1.81 15.07
C ALA A 41 -4.92 -0.94 14.60
N GLU A 42 -5.29 0.09 15.37
CA GLU A 42 -6.32 1.05 14.96
C GLU A 42 -5.92 1.79 13.67
N ARG A 43 -4.68 2.30 13.63
CA ARG A 43 -4.13 2.98 12.46
C ARG A 43 -4.15 2.07 11.23
N MET A 44 -3.85 0.78 11.38
CA MET A 44 -3.92 -0.19 10.29
C MET A 44 -5.31 -0.32 9.67
N VAL A 45 -6.38 -0.13 10.44
CA VAL A 45 -7.76 -0.17 9.94
C VAL A 45 -8.06 1.13 9.20
N THR A 46 -7.76 2.28 9.81
CA THR A 46 -7.95 3.60 9.19
C THR A 46 -7.20 3.72 7.86
N GLU A 47 -5.97 3.24 7.79
CA GLU A 47 -5.17 3.26 6.57
C GLU A 47 -5.80 2.41 5.45
N LYS A 48 -6.34 1.23 5.76
CA LYS A 48 -7.02 0.37 4.77
C LYS A 48 -8.28 1.03 4.23
N ILE A 49 -9.12 1.58 5.12
CA ILE A 49 -10.35 2.28 4.75
C ILE A 49 -10.02 3.50 3.88
N SER A 50 -9.07 4.33 4.31
CA SER A 50 -8.61 5.50 3.55
C SER A 50 -8.05 5.13 2.19
N ALA A 51 -7.26 4.05 2.09
CA ALA A 51 -6.72 3.57 0.83
C ALA A 51 -7.81 3.07 -0.14
N ALA A 52 -8.75 2.28 0.36
CA ALA A 52 -9.88 1.78 -0.41
C ALA A 52 -10.72 2.95 -0.94
N PHE A 53 -11.06 3.90 -0.08
CA PHE A 53 -11.82 5.09 -0.47
C PHE A 53 -11.08 5.93 -1.51
N GLU A 54 -9.79 6.17 -1.32
CA GLU A 54 -8.99 6.96 -2.25
C GLU A 54 -8.90 6.31 -3.64
N ILE A 55 -8.65 4.99 -3.71
CA ILE A 55 -8.61 4.26 -4.99
C ILE A 55 -9.99 4.24 -5.64
N HIS A 56 -11.06 4.03 -4.85
CA HIS A 56 -12.43 4.06 -5.34
C HIS A 56 -12.78 5.45 -5.92
N MET A 57 -12.44 6.53 -5.21
CA MET A 57 -12.62 7.89 -5.70
C MET A 57 -11.83 8.14 -6.99
N MET A 58 -10.58 7.66 -7.08
CA MET A 58 -9.81 7.73 -8.32
C MET A 58 -10.47 6.96 -9.46
N ALA A 59 -11.13 5.83 -9.18
CA ALA A 59 -11.86 5.05 -10.18
C ALA A 59 -13.09 5.80 -10.70
N VAL A 60 -13.99 6.25 -9.80
CA VAL A 60 -15.25 6.89 -10.19
C VAL A 60 -15.06 8.28 -10.83
N THR A 61 -13.94 8.95 -10.53
CA THR A 61 -13.57 10.23 -11.15
C THR A 61 -12.71 10.07 -12.42
N GLY A 62 -12.42 8.84 -12.85
CA GLY A 62 -11.60 8.57 -14.05
C GLY A 62 -10.10 8.85 -13.90
N GLN A 63 -9.61 9.14 -12.70
CA GLN A 63 -8.19 9.42 -12.43
C GLN A 63 -7.28 8.18 -12.55
N LEU A 64 -7.87 6.99 -12.59
CA LEU A 64 -7.16 5.74 -12.88
C LEU A 64 -6.88 5.52 -14.38
N GLY A 65 -7.32 6.40 -15.27
CA GLY A 65 -7.09 6.26 -16.71
C GLY A 65 -8.24 5.53 -17.41
N LEU A 66 -8.13 5.45 -18.74
CA LEU A 66 -9.22 5.05 -19.62
C LEU A 66 -9.17 3.57 -20.00
N THR A 67 -8.02 2.92 -19.80
CA THR A 67 -7.80 1.52 -20.16
C THR A 67 -7.50 0.65 -18.94
N PRO A 68 -7.80 -0.66 -18.97
CA PRO A 68 -7.57 -1.55 -17.82
C PRO A 68 -6.10 -1.61 -17.36
N ASP A 69 -5.14 -1.51 -18.27
CA ASP A 69 -3.71 -1.50 -17.99
C ASP A 69 -3.28 -0.21 -17.27
N GLU A 70 -3.76 0.96 -17.71
CA GLU A 70 -3.54 2.22 -17.00
C GLU A 70 -4.12 2.18 -15.58
N GLN A 71 -5.32 1.64 -15.44
CA GLN A 71 -6.00 1.51 -14.15
C GLN A 71 -5.23 0.62 -13.19
N ALA A 72 -4.73 -0.52 -13.67
CA ALA A 72 -3.88 -1.41 -12.89
C ALA A 72 -2.56 -0.72 -12.48
N ALA A 73 -1.84 -0.12 -13.44
CA ALA A 73 -0.57 0.54 -13.18
C ALA A 73 -0.70 1.70 -12.18
N ARG A 74 -1.73 2.54 -12.31
CA ARG A 74 -1.96 3.66 -11.38
C ARG A 74 -2.38 3.18 -10.00
N THR A 75 -3.17 2.11 -9.93
CA THR A 75 -3.54 1.47 -8.65
C THR A 75 -2.30 0.92 -7.94
N VAL A 76 -1.48 0.12 -8.63
CA VAL A 76 -0.23 -0.43 -8.08
C VAL A 76 0.70 0.69 -7.63
N LYS A 77 0.91 1.72 -8.45
CA LYS A 77 1.72 2.90 -8.09
C LYS A 77 1.20 3.60 -6.84
N LYS A 78 -0.13 3.72 -6.68
CA LYS A 78 -0.74 4.33 -5.50
C LYS A 78 -0.53 3.48 -4.25
N LEU A 79 -0.69 2.16 -4.36
CA LEU A 79 -0.47 1.21 -3.27
C LEU A 79 1.00 1.19 -2.83
N ARG A 80 1.94 1.14 -3.77
CA ARG A 80 3.38 1.21 -3.47
C ARG A 80 3.74 2.43 -2.64
N ARG A 81 3.26 3.62 -3.04
CA ARG A 81 3.47 4.85 -2.27
C ARG A 81 2.91 4.77 -0.84
N LYS A 82 1.79 4.10 -0.62
CA LYS A 82 1.23 3.89 0.73
C LYS A 82 2.09 2.92 1.54
N VAL A 83 2.46 1.79 0.95
CA VAL A 83 3.32 0.78 1.59
C VAL A 83 4.69 1.37 1.94
N GLU A 84 5.30 2.15 1.05
CA GLU A 84 6.57 2.82 1.32
C GLU A 84 6.49 3.77 2.52
N ARG A 85 5.43 4.58 2.61
CA ARG A 85 5.21 5.47 3.77
C ARG A 85 5.04 4.67 5.06
N ASN A 86 4.28 3.58 5.01
CA ASN A 86 4.10 2.69 6.17
C ASN A 86 5.42 2.08 6.61
N ARG A 87 6.21 1.57 5.66
CA ARG A 87 7.53 0.99 5.92
C ARG A 87 8.45 2.01 6.59
N LYS A 88 8.57 3.22 6.02
CA LYS A 88 9.38 4.30 6.57
C LYS A 88 9.00 4.61 8.02
N ARG A 89 7.70 4.83 8.26
CA ARG A 89 7.16 5.11 9.60
C ARG A 89 7.43 4.00 10.62
N LEU A 90 7.20 2.75 10.22
CA LEU A 90 7.39 1.60 11.10
C LEU A 90 8.88 1.36 11.39
N SER A 91 9.75 1.57 10.40
CA SER A 91 11.20 1.44 10.57
C SER A 91 11.81 2.53 11.46
N SER A 92 11.14 3.69 11.62
CA SER A 92 11.60 4.78 12.48
C SER A 92 11.04 4.70 13.92
N GLY A 93 10.50 3.55 14.35
CA GLY A 93 10.01 3.35 15.73
C GLY A 93 8.63 3.97 16.02
N GLY A 94 7.86 4.29 14.98
CA GLY A 94 6.52 4.87 15.06
C GLY A 94 5.45 3.98 15.71
#